data_AF-A0AAN8M9M8-F1
#
_entry.id   AF-A0AAN8M9M8-F1
#
_cell.length_a   1.000
_cell.length_b   1.000
_cell.length_c   1.000
_cell.angle_alpha   90.00
_cell.angle_beta   90.00
_cell.angle_gamma   90.00
#
_symmetry.space_group_name_H-M   'P 1'
#
loop_
_entity.id
_entity.type
_entity.pdbx_description
1 polymer ?
#
loop_
_entity_poly.entity_id
_entity_poly.type
_entity_poly.pdbx_seq_one_letter_code
_entity_poly.pdbx_strand_id
1 'polypeptide(L)'
;MESCRMTKNLEHFYEAQIKVLQEEIAALQGQQDNNEREITMHLGGGRMQDALLVMTDHQETGKSQRDIKAHLKTEIKEMEEDLIRQTKINGIVLANCSVKTMEKSNKKLVQQHRLTGHCSSIDFQVEFELTDVQEDTTLVRTITELNIIMDSTEFKDLSKFVSGAEDKRDLLLFFRTVRRFSDRCEDRRRTFQHFQSCTPASRYRLLSRYD
;
A
#
# COMPACT_ATOMS: atom_id res chain seq x y z
N MET A 1 6.45 -57.64 35.73
CA MET A 1 5.57 -57.32 34.58
C MET A 1 5.27 -55.83 34.41
N GLU A 2 5.43 -54.98 35.43
CA GLU A 2 5.10 -53.54 35.36
C GLU A 2 6.13 -52.67 34.61
N SER A 3 7.42 -53.02 34.68
CA SER A 3 8.50 -52.25 34.01
C SER A 3 8.37 -52.21 32.48
N CYS A 4 7.91 -53.30 31.86
CA CYS A 4 7.70 -53.39 30.40
C CYS A 4 6.42 -52.65 29.92
N ARG A 5 5.48 -52.34 30.83
CA ARG A 5 4.32 -51.49 30.53
C ARG A 5 4.66 -50.00 30.56
N MET A 6 5.52 -49.60 31.50
CA MET A 6 5.97 -48.21 31.63
C MET A 6 6.80 -47.75 30.42
N THR A 7 7.70 -48.59 29.90
CA THR A 7 8.52 -48.26 28.72
C THR A 7 7.68 -48.08 27.46
N LYS A 8 6.69 -48.96 27.23
CA LYS A 8 5.77 -48.86 26.07
C LYS A 8 4.89 -47.61 26.10
N ASN A 9 4.46 -47.19 27.29
CA ASN A 9 3.68 -45.95 27.43
C ASN A 9 4.52 -44.70 27.15
N LEU A 10 5.80 -44.74 27.50
CA LEU A 10 6.72 -43.63 27.26
C LEU A 10 7.10 -43.54 25.77
N GLU A 11 7.32 -44.67 25.10
CA GLU A 11 7.54 -44.74 23.65
C GLU A 11 6.34 -44.19 22.87
N HIS A 12 5.12 -44.60 23.22
CA HIS A 12 3.90 -44.09 22.57
C HIS A 12 3.69 -42.58 22.81
N PHE A 13 4.09 -42.07 23.97
CA PHE A 13 4.04 -40.63 24.26
C PHE A 13 5.02 -39.82 23.40
N TYR A 14 6.25 -40.34 23.20
CA TYR A 14 7.22 -39.70 22.32
C TYR A 14 6.82 -39.81 20.84
N GLU A 15 6.27 -40.94 20.39
CA GLU A 15 5.74 -41.07 19.02
C GLU A 15 4.61 -40.06 18.75
N ALA A 16 3.72 -39.85 19.71
CA ALA A 16 2.66 -38.85 19.59
C ALA A 16 3.23 -37.41 19.48
N GLN A 17 4.24 -37.07 20.30
CA GLN A 17 4.91 -35.76 20.21
C GLN A 17 5.65 -35.58 18.89
N ILE A 18 6.36 -36.60 18.41
CA ILE A 18 7.04 -36.56 17.11
C ILE A 18 6.04 -36.28 16.00
N LYS A 19 4.89 -36.95 16.04
CA LYS A 19 3.84 -36.75 15.03
C LYS A 19 3.26 -35.33 15.04
N VAL A 20 2.97 -34.78 16.23
CA VAL A 20 2.49 -33.39 16.36
C VAL A 20 3.53 -32.40 15.84
N LEU A 21 4.80 -32.59 16.20
CA LEU A 21 5.89 -31.73 15.72
C LEU A 21 6.07 -31.83 14.20
N GLN A 22 5.91 -33.00 13.61
CA GLN A 22 5.95 -33.18 12.15
C GLN A 22 4.80 -32.45 11.46
N GLU A 23 3.59 -32.51 12.02
CA GLU A 23 2.42 -31.77 11.52
C GLU A 23 2.63 -30.25 11.63
N GLU A 24 3.22 -29.77 12.73
CA GLU A 24 3.57 -28.36 12.93
C GLU A 24 4.65 -27.90 11.95
N ILE A 25 5.71 -28.68 11.74
CA ILE A 25 6.76 -28.38 10.75
C ILE A 25 6.15 -28.30 9.35
N ALA A 26 5.29 -29.23 8.97
CA ALA A 26 4.64 -29.22 7.67
C ALA A 26 3.72 -27.99 7.50
N ALA A 27 2.99 -27.59 8.55
CA ALA A 27 2.18 -26.38 8.54
C ALA A 27 3.03 -25.10 8.40
N LEU A 28 4.14 -25.01 9.16
CA LEU A 28 5.07 -23.89 9.10
C LEU A 28 5.78 -23.79 7.75
N GLN A 29 6.19 -24.92 7.17
CA GLN A 29 6.77 -24.97 5.82
C GLN A 29 5.76 -24.51 4.76
N GLY A 30 4.50 -24.97 4.86
CA GLY A 30 3.44 -24.50 3.97
C GLY A 30 3.16 -22.99 4.10
N GLN A 31 3.22 -22.47 5.33
CA GLN A 31 3.08 -21.04 5.59
C GLN A 31 4.28 -20.23 5.06
N GLN A 32 5.50 -20.75 5.22
CA GLN A 32 6.71 -20.14 4.68
C GLN A 32 6.69 -20.09 3.16
N ASP A 33 6.35 -21.19 2.49
CA ASP A 33 6.21 -21.25 1.02
C ASP A 33 5.16 -20.25 0.50
N ASN A 34 4.04 -20.10 1.23
CA ASN A 34 3.02 -19.12 0.89
C ASN A 34 3.52 -17.68 1.07
N ASN A 35 4.20 -17.41 2.19
CA ASN A 35 4.78 -16.10 2.48
C ASN A 35 5.89 -15.72 1.49
N GLU A 36 6.79 -16.64 1.14
CA GLU A 36 7.86 -16.40 0.15
C GLU A 36 7.29 -16.12 -1.25
N ARG A 37 6.22 -16.82 -1.63
CA ARG A 37 5.51 -16.56 -2.90
C ARG A 37 4.79 -15.23 -2.89
N GLU A 38 4.21 -14.83 -1.76
CA GLU A 38 3.56 -13.53 -1.57
C GLU A 38 4.59 -12.39 -1.62
N ILE A 39 5.70 -12.52 -0.88
CA ILE A 39 6.84 -11.58 -0.90
C ILE A 39 7.41 -11.44 -2.32
N THR A 40 7.62 -12.56 -3.01
CA THR A 40 8.18 -12.58 -4.37
C THR A 40 7.29 -11.86 -5.39
N MET A 41 5.98 -11.90 -5.17
CA MET A 41 5.00 -11.27 -6.06
C MET A 41 4.75 -9.79 -5.75
N HIS A 42 4.79 -9.39 -4.48
CA HIS A 42 4.58 -7.98 -4.09
C HIS A 42 5.82 -7.10 -4.29
N LEU A 43 7.01 -7.69 -4.23
CA LEU A 43 8.30 -6.99 -4.36
C LEU A 43 9.03 -7.29 -5.65
N GLY A 44 8.39 -7.96 -6.62
CA GLY A 44 8.98 -8.39 -7.88
C GLY A 44 9.85 -7.31 -8.53
N GLY A 45 11.18 -7.47 -8.44
CA GLY A 45 12.17 -6.56 -9.01
C GLY A 45 12.61 -5.38 -8.11
N GLY A 46 12.28 -5.42 -6.82
CA GLY A 46 12.65 -4.41 -5.82
C GLY A 46 13.82 -4.84 -4.93
N ARG A 47 14.63 -3.88 -4.50
CA ARG A 47 15.83 -4.06 -3.66
C ARG A 47 15.61 -4.87 -2.37
N MET A 48 14.40 -4.80 -1.79
CA MET A 48 14.05 -5.53 -0.57
C MET A 48 13.92 -7.05 -0.80
N GLN A 49 13.59 -7.47 -2.02
CA GLN A 49 13.49 -8.89 -2.40
C GLN A 49 14.86 -9.55 -2.40
N ASP A 50 15.89 -8.85 -2.90
CA ASP A 50 17.28 -9.32 -2.90
C ASP A 50 17.80 -9.52 -1.47
N ALA A 51 17.48 -8.60 -0.56
CA ALA A 51 17.89 -8.69 0.85
C ALA A 51 17.16 -9.81 1.61
N LEU A 52 15.89 -10.10 1.27
CA LEU A 52 15.10 -11.21 1.84
C LEU A 52 15.54 -12.57 1.30
N LEU A 53 15.88 -12.68 0.01
CA LEU A 53 16.41 -13.89 -0.62
C LEU A 53 17.72 -14.33 0.06
N VAL A 54 18.59 -13.37 0.38
CA VAL A 54 19.85 -13.60 1.11
C VAL A 54 19.62 -14.10 2.55
N MET A 55 18.45 -13.85 3.14
CA MET A 55 18.08 -14.42 4.44
C MET A 55 17.53 -15.85 4.34
N THR A 56 16.95 -16.22 3.20
CA THR A 56 16.31 -17.53 2.99
C THR A 56 17.32 -18.57 2.51
N ASP A 57 18.30 -18.17 1.69
CA ASP A 57 19.44 -19.02 1.33
C ASP A 57 20.36 -19.24 2.54
N HIS A 58 20.20 -20.37 3.21
CA HIS A 58 21.05 -20.84 4.31
C HIS A 58 22.48 -21.24 3.86
N GLN A 59 22.93 -20.80 2.69
CA GLN A 59 24.24 -21.17 2.15
C GLN A 59 25.27 -20.07 2.38
N GLU A 60 26.14 -20.31 3.38
CA GLU A 60 27.56 -19.94 3.48
C GLU A 60 28.02 -18.64 2.79
N THR A 61 27.23 -17.57 2.86
CA THR A 61 27.67 -16.25 2.41
C THR A 61 28.05 -15.49 3.66
N GLY A 62 29.34 -15.21 3.85
CA GLY A 62 29.95 -14.67 5.08
C GLY A 62 29.49 -13.29 5.56
N LYS A 63 28.30 -12.82 5.16
CA LYS A 63 27.64 -11.67 5.78
C LYS A 63 26.94 -12.15 7.05
N SER A 64 27.30 -11.57 8.18
CA SER A 64 26.64 -11.91 9.45
C SER A 64 25.15 -11.65 9.31
N GLN A 65 24.29 -12.51 9.88
CA GLN A 65 22.86 -12.25 10.00
C GLN A 65 22.57 -10.84 10.57
N ARG A 66 23.49 -10.31 11.38
CA ARG A 66 23.44 -8.93 11.89
C ARG A 66 23.60 -7.88 10.78
N ASP A 67 24.45 -8.12 9.79
CA ASP A 67 24.73 -7.20 8.69
C ASP A 67 23.52 -7.10 7.76
N ILE A 68 22.86 -8.22 7.47
CA ILE A 68 21.63 -8.25 6.66
C ILE A 68 20.49 -7.52 7.39
N LYS A 69 20.33 -7.78 8.70
CA LYS A 69 19.36 -7.06 9.53
C LYS A 69 19.63 -5.56 9.59
N ALA A 70 20.90 -5.17 9.70
CA ALA A 70 21.30 -3.76 9.69
C ALA A 70 21.00 -3.11 8.33
N HIS A 71 21.28 -3.82 7.23
CA HIS A 71 20.98 -3.37 5.87
C HIS A 71 19.49 -3.14 5.64
N LEU A 72 18.65 -4.14 5.97
CA LEU A 72 17.19 -4.03 5.88
C LEU A 72 16.65 -2.87 6.71
N LYS A 73 17.19 -2.67 7.93
CA LYS A 73 16.80 -1.55 8.78
C LYS A 73 17.13 -0.20 8.16
N THR A 74 18.31 -0.07 7.55
CA THR A 74 18.69 1.15 6.82
C THR A 74 17.79 1.36 5.61
N GLU A 75 17.50 0.31 4.85
CA GLU A 75 16.64 0.40 3.66
C GLU A 75 15.21 0.82 4.00
N ILE A 76 14.62 0.25 5.06
CA ILE A 76 13.31 0.67 5.56
C ILE A 76 13.32 2.16 5.90
N LYS A 77 14.36 2.62 6.61
CA LYS A 77 14.49 4.03 6.98
C LYS A 77 14.59 4.93 5.74
N GLU A 78 15.38 4.55 4.74
CA GLU A 78 15.50 5.29 3.48
C GLU A 78 14.17 5.35 2.73
N MET A 79 13.42 4.24 2.69
CA MET A 79 12.09 4.20 2.07
C MET A 79 11.06 5.05 2.82
N GLU A 80 11.11 5.08 4.15
CA GLU A 80 10.27 5.97 4.98
C GLU A 80 10.58 7.45 4.69
N GLU A 81 11.87 7.82 4.63
CA GLU A 81 12.30 9.18 4.28
C GLU A 81 11.87 9.57 2.86
N ASP A 82 11.99 8.65 1.90
CA ASP A 82 11.53 8.84 0.54
C ASP A 82 10.01 8.97 0.45
N LEU A 83 9.25 8.18 1.21
CA LEU A 83 7.80 8.28 1.25
C LEU A 83 7.35 9.63 1.82
N ILE A 84 7.99 10.11 2.89
CA ILE A 84 7.73 11.44 3.46
C ILE A 84 8.05 12.53 2.42
N ARG A 85 9.19 12.40 1.73
CA ARG A 85 9.61 13.34 0.69
C ARG A 85 8.63 13.37 -0.47
N GLN A 86 8.21 12.21 -0.98
CA GLN A 86 7.22 12.11 -2.05
C GLN A 86 5.86 12.66 -1.63
N THR A 87 5.41 12.36 -0.42
CA THR A 87 4.17 12.90 0.14
C THR A 87 4.21 14.43 0.20
N LYS A 88 5.34 15.01 0.60
CA LYS A 88 5.53 16.47 0.64
C LYS A 88 5.50 17.11 -0.75
N ILE A 89 6.06 16.45 -1.76
CA ILE A 89 6.09 16.95 -3.15
C ILE A 89 4.72 16.81 -3.80
N ASN A 90 4.09 15.64 -3.66
CA ASN A 90 2.84 15.29 -4.33
C ASN A 90 1.61 15.81 -3.60
N GLY A 91 1.71 16.14 -2.32
CA GLY A 91 0.60 16.61 -1.47
C GLY A 91 -0.52 15.58 -1.29
N ILE A 92 -0.25 14.32 -1.59
CA ILE A 92 -1.20 13.20 -1.44
C ILE A 92 -0.68 12.32 -0.32
N VAL A 93 -1.52 12.08 0.68
CA VAL A 93 -1.24 11.21 1.81
C VAL A 93 -2.06 9.95 1.64
N LEU A 94 -1.40 8.79 1.61
CA LEU A 94 -2.07 7.49 1.61
C LEU A 94 -2.23 7.02 3.05
N ALA A 95 -3.47 6.69 3.44
CA ALA A 95 -3.82 6.21 4.77
C ALA A 95 -3.80 4.67 4.84
N ASN A 96 -4.26 4.00 3.79
CA ASN A 96 -4.26 2.55 3.73
C ASN A 96 -4.07 2.05 2.29
N CYS A 97 -3.43 0.89 2.17
CA CYS A 97 -3.29 0.15 0.93
C CYS A 97 -3.56 -1.33 1.23
N SER A 98 -4.54 -1.91 0.56
CA SER A 98 -4.82 -3.34 0.64
C SER A 98 -4.80 -3.92 -0.76
N VAL A 99 -4.17 -5.08 -0.90
CA VAL A 99 -4.11 -5.83 -2.16
C VAL A 99 -4.71 -7.21 -1.92
N LYS A 100 -5.58 -7.64 -2.82
CA LYS A 100 -6.19 -8.96 -2.78
C LYS A 100 -5.96 -9.66 -4.12
N THR A 101 -5.38 -10.85 -4.08
CA THR A 101 -5.24 -11.70 -5.27
C THR A 101 -6.59 -12.34 -5.60
N MET A 102 -7.11 -12.08 -6.80
CA MET A 102 -8.41 -12.55 -7.27
C MET A 102 -8.28 -13.83 -8.11
N GLU A 103 -7.28 -13.86 -8.99
CA GLU A 103 -7.00 -15.00 -9.85
C GLU A 103 -5.49 -15.19 -9.95
N LYS A 104 -5.03 -16.43 -9.85
CA LYS A 104 -3.62 -16.77 -10.05
C LYS A 104 -3.52 -18.05 -10.88
N SER A 105 -2.88 -17.93 -12.03
CA SER A 105 -2.52 -19.03 -12.93
C SER A 105 -1.07 -18.86 -13.39
N ASN A 106 -0.54 -19.87 -14.10
CA ASN A 106 0.84 -19.83 -14.60
C ASN A 106 1.09 -18.68 -15.59
N LYS A 107 0.06 -18.14 -16.23
CA LYS A 107 0.18 -17.11 -17.28
C LYS A 107 -0.54 -15.80 -16.96
N LYS A 108 -1.38 -15.79 -15.93
CA LYS A 108 -2.24 -14.65 -15.61
C LYS A 108 -2.37 -14.49 -14.10
N LEU A 109 -2.19 -13.26 -13.64
CA LEU A 109 -2.41 -12.84 -12.27
C LEU A 109 -3.35 -11.64 -12.27
N VAL A 110 -4.40 -11.69 -11.45
CA VAL A 110 -5.35 -10.59 -11.27
C VAL A 110 -5.35 -10.19 -9.80
N GLN A 111 -5.08 -8.91 -9.54
CA GLN A 111 -5.04 -8.34 -8.20
C GLN A 111 -5.98 -7.15 -8.09
N GLN A 112 -6.80 -7.14 -7.04
CA GLN A 112 -7.61 -6.00 -6.67
C GLN A 112 -6.85 -5.15 -5.65
N HIS A 113 -6.55 -3.92 -6.02
CA HIS A 113 -5.93 -2.93 -5.16
C HIS A 113 -6.98 -1.96 -4.63
N ARG A 114 -6.90 -1.65 -3.34
CA ARG A 114 -7.73 -0.62 -2.72
C ARG A 114 -6.85 0.32 -1.92
N LEU A 115 -6.89 1.59 -2.29
CA LEU A 115 -6.15 2.69 -1.69
C LEU A 115 -7.13 3.64 -1.02
N THR A 116 -6.82 4.09 0.18
CA THR A 116 -7.51 5.23 0.80
C THR A 116 -6.50 6.31 1.15
N GLY A 117 -6.90 7.56 1.03
CA GLY A 117 -6.02 8.68 1.27
C GLY A 117 -6.74 10.00 1.18
N HIS A 118 -5.95 11.07 1.33
CA HIS A 118 -6.46 12.42 1.25
C HIS A 118 -5.45 13.35 0.55
N CYS A 119 -5.98 14.41 -0.05
CA CYS A 119 -5.22 15.52 -0.61
C CYS A 119 -5.81 16.83 -0.09
N SER A 120 -5.10 17.47 0.84
CA SER A 120 -5.58 18.60 1.64
C SER A 120 -6.93 18.29 2.33
N SER A 121 -8.05 18.85 1.84
CA SER A 121 -9.39 18.63 2.40
C SER A 121 -10.23 17.61 1.61
N ILE A 122 -9.62 16.89 0.67
CA ILE A 122 -10.33 15.96 -0.22
C ILE A 122 -9.94 14.54 0.16
N ASP A 123 -10.89 13.81 0.74
CA ASP A 123 -10.76 12.39 1.00
C ASP A 123 -11.15 11.57 -0.24
N PHE A 124 -10.38 10.52 -0.49
CA PHE A 124 -10.64 9.61 -1.60
C PHE A 124 -10.37 8.16 -1.21
N GLN A 125 -11.06 7.28 -1.92
CA GLN A 125 -10.79 5.87 -2.00
C GLN A 125 -10.74 5.48 -3.47
N VAL A 126 -9.70 4.75 -3.86
CA VAL A 126 -9.54 4.23 -5.21
C VAL A 126 -9.45 2.72 -5.13
N GLU A 127 -10.23 2.03 -5.95
CA GLU A 127 -10.18 0.60 -6.13
C GLU A 127 -9.91 0.30 -7.59
N PHE A 128 -8.91 -0.52 -7.88
CA PHE A 128 -8.57 -0.88 -9.25
C PHE A 128 -8.12 -2.32 -9.36
N GLU A 129 -8.39 -2.93 -10.50
CA GLU A 129 -7.92 -4.27 -10.82
C GLU A 129 -6.69 -4.19 -11.72
N LEU A 130 -5.62 -4.84 -11.29
CA LEU A 130 -4.37 -4.96 -12.01
C LEU A 130 -4.25 -6.38 -12.55
N THR A 131 -4.18 -6.51 -13.87
CA THR A 131 -3.98 -7.79 -14.54
C THR A 131 -2.58 -7.84 -15.14
N ASP A 132 -1.81 -8.82 -14.70
CA ASP A 132 -0.51 -9.19 -15.25
C ASP A 132 -0.68 -10.45 -16.11
N VAL A 133 -0.35 -10.35 -17.40
CA VAL A 133 -0.36 -11.48 -18.34
C VAL A 133 1.06 -11.73 -18.82
N GLN A 134 1.54 -12.96 -18.64
CA GLN A 134 2.79 -13.43 -19.20
C GLN A 134 2.56 -13.86 -20.65
N GLU A 135 3.01 -13.02 -21.57
CA GLU A 135 2.96 -13.27 -23.00
C GLU A 135 4.37 -13.61 -23.47
N ASP A 136 4.63 -14.90 -23.69
CA ASP A 136 5.95 -15.47 -23.98
C ASP A 136 7.05 -14.94 -23.04
N THR A 137 7.83 -13.96 -23.47
CA THR A 137 8.92 -13.32 -22.72
C THR A 137 8.57 -11.99 -22.04
N THR A 138 7.40 -11.41 -22.32
CA THR A 138 7.00 -10.09 -21.82
C THR A 138 5.87 -10.19 -20.81
N LEU A 139 6.04 -9.52 -19.67
CA LEU A 139 4.96 -9.32 -18.71
C LEU A 139 4.19 -8.06 -19.08
N VAL A 140 2.94 -8.21 -19.49
CA VAL A 140 2.04 -7.10 -19.79
C VAL A 140 1.18 -6.83 -18.57
N ARG A 141 1.31 -5.62 -18.01
CA ARG A 141 0.58 -5.15 -16.83
C ARG A 141 -0.43 -4.09 -17.23
N THR A 142 -1.72 -4.34 -17.00
CA THR A 142 -2.80 -3.43 -17.40
C THR A 142 -3.82 -3.26 -16.28
N ILE A 143 -4.35 -2.03 -16.13
CA ILE A 143 -5.49 -1.76 -15.27
C ILE A 143 -6.76 -2.16 -16.02
N THR A 144 -7.47 -3.18 -15.51
CA THR A 144 -8.69 -3.72 -16.12
C THR A 144 -9.95 -3.05 -15.59
N GLU A 145 -9.96 -2.66 -14.33
CA GLU A 145 -11.09 -1.97 -13.70
C GLU A 145 -10.58 -0.82 -12.83
N LEU A 146 -11.34 0.28 -12.75
CA LEU A 146 -11.03 1.44 -11.92
C LEU A 146 -12.33 2.03 -11.38
N ASN A 147 -12.41 2.13 -10.05
CA ASN A 147 -13.51 2.70 -9.30
C ASN A 147 -12.95 3.73 -8.30
N ILE A 148 -13.57 4.89 -8.24
CA ILE A 148 -13.11 6.04 -7.49
C ILE A 148 -14.26 6.59 -6.67
N ILE A 149 -14.10 6.52 -5.35
CA ILE A 149 -15.03 7.10 -4.39
C ILE A 149 -14.36 8.34 -3.82
N MET A 150 -15.02 9.48 -3.92
CA MET A 150 -14.51 10.75 -3.40
C MET A 150 -15.62 11.49 -2.68
N ASP A 151 -15.32 11.99 -1.49
CA ASP A 151 -16.24 12.92 -0.81
C ASP A 151 -16.17 14.28 -1.52
N SER A 152 -17.02 14.41 -2.53
CA SER A 152 -17.12 15.58 -3.40
C SER A 152 -18.45 16.31 -3.18
N THR A 153 -19.03 16.19 -1.98
CA THR A 153 -20.29 16.85 -1.62
C THR A 153 -20.28 18.36 -1.92
N GLU A 154 -19.10 18.99 -1.85
CA GLU A 154 -18.89 20.40 -2.18
C GLU A 154 -18.59 20.69 -3.67
N PHE A 155 -18.32 19.66 -4.49
CA PHE A 155 -17.73 19.80 -5.83
C PHE A 155 -18.44 18.94 -6.88
N LYS A 156 -19.67 19.31 -7.24
CA LYS A 156 -20.47 18.61 -8.27
C LYS A 156 -19.75 18.44 -9.61
N ASP A 157 -18.86 19.37 -9.96
CA ASP A 157 -18.09 19.31 -11.21
C ASP A 157 -17.04 18.19 -11.23
N LEU A 158 -16.62 17.67 -10.07
CA LEU A 158 -15.68 16.55 -10.00
C LEU A 158 -16.33 15.22 -10.38
N SER A 159 -17.65 15.06 -10.23
CA SER A 159 -18.34 13.81 -10.58
C SER A 159 -18.13 13.41 -12.05
N LYS A 160 -18.33 14.33 -12.98
CA LYS A 160 -18.10 14.11 -14.43
C LYS A 160 -16.64 13.77 -14.73
N PHE A 161 -15.72 14.40 -14.02
CA PHE A 161 -14.31 14.12 -14.16
C PHE A 161 -13.97 12.72 -13.66
N VAL A 162 -14.48 12.34 -12.50
CA VAL A 162 -14.27 11.01 -11.90
C VAL A 162 -14.76 9.93 -12.84
N SER A 163 -16.01 10.01 -13.32
CA SER A 163 -16.52 9.04 -14.29
C SER A 163 -15.67 8.96 -15.55
N GLY A 164 -15.20 10.09 -16.08
CA GLY A 164 -14.30 10.10 -17.23
C GLY A 164 -12.90 9.53 -16.97
N ALA A 165 -12.42 9.56 -15.72
CA ALA A 165 -11.16 8.94 -15.31
C ALA A 165 -11.33 7.41 -15.14
N GLU A 166 -12.45 6.98 -14.57
CA GLU A 166 -12.86 5.57 -14.45
C GLU A 166 -13.00 4.92 -15.83
N ASP A 167 -13.75 5.54 -16.74
CA ASP A 167 -13.97 5.05 -18.12
C ASP A 167 -12.65 4.86 -18.89
N LYS A 168 -11.69 5.77 -18.68
CA LYS A 168 -10.37 5.71 -19.31
C LYS A 168 -9.36 4.85 -18.55
N ARG A 169 -9.71 4.41 -17.35
CA ARG A 169 -8.83 3.68 -16.43
C ARG A 169 -7.53 4.45 -16.14
N ASP A 170 -7.61 5.78 -16.16
CA ASP A 170 -6.46 6.67 -16.07
C ASP A 170 -6.26 7.14 -14.62
N LEU A 171 -5.64 6.26 -13.84
CA LEU A 171 -5.31 6.51 -12.44
C LEU A 171 -4.36 7.72 -12.27
N LEU A 172 -3.49 7.94 -13.24
CA LEU A 172 -2.53 9.04 -13.20
C LEU A 172 -3.23 10.39 -13.40
N LEU A 173 -4.18 10.46 -14.33
CA LEU A 173 -5.02 11.62 -14.55
C LEU A 173 -5.82 11.96 -13.30
N PHE A 174 -6.37 10.95 -12.62
CA PHE A 174 -7.06 11.14 -11.33
C PHE A 174 -6.18 11.89 -10.32
N PHE A 175 -5.03 11.31 -9.94
CA PHE A 175 -4.16 11.90 -8.93
C PHE A 175 -3.63 13.28 -9.32
N ARG A 176 -3.25 13.48 -10.58
CA ARG A 176 -2.80 14.79 -11.08
C ARG A 176 -3.89 15.85 -10.97
N THR A 177 -5.13 15.49 -11.28
CA THR A 177 -6.24 16.45 -11.25
C THR A 177 -6.62 16.79 -9.82
N VAL A 178 -6.70 15.80 -8.92
CA VAL A 178 -6.99 16.03 -7.49
C VAL A 178 -5.93 16.92 -6.87
N ARG A 179 -4.64 16.66 -7.14
CA ARG A 179 -3.55 17.51 -6.64
C ARG A 179 -3.68 18.95 -7.14
N ARG A 180 -3.84 19.14 -8.45
CA ARG A 180 -3.96 20.47 -9.05
C ARG A 180 -5.20 21.22 -8.53
N PHE A 181 -6.30 20.51 -8.35
CA PHE A 181 -7.53 21.07 -7.81
C PHE A 181 -7.31 21.54 -6.36
N SER A 182 -6.68 20.71 -5.54
CA SER A 182 -6.32 21.05 -4.17
C SER A 182 -5.44 22.31 -4.08
N ASP A 183 -4.39 22.40 -4.90
CA ASP A 183 -3.51 23.57 -4.95
C ASP A 183 -4.30 24.87 -5.26
N ARG A 184 -5.27 24.79 -6.18
CA ARG A 184 -6.14 25.92 -6.53
C ARG A 184 -7.08 26.31 -5.39
N CYS A 185 -7.60 25.34 -4.65
CA CYS A 185 -8.42 25.60 -3.46
C CYS A 185 -7.60 26.32 -2.39
N GLU A 186 -6.36 25.90 -2.15
CA GLU A 186 -5.46 26.56 -1.20
C GLU A 186 -5.09 27.98 -1.62
N ASP A 187 -4.77 28.19 -2.90
CA ASP A 187 -4.51 29.53 -3.46
C ASP A 187 -5.70 30.47 -3.28
N ARG A 188 -6.91 30.00 -3.58
CA ARG A 188 -8.13 30.78 -3.39
C ARG A 188 -8.37 31.10 -1.93
N ARG A 189 -8.17 30.12 -1.03
CA ARG A 189 -8.28 30.31 0.42
C ARG A 189 -7.31 31.37 0.92
N ARG A 190 -6.02 31.28 0.54
CA ARG A 190 -4.98 32.26 0.92
C ARG A 190 -5.33 33.66 0.40
N THR A 191 -5.75 33.76 -0.85
CA THR A 191 -6.14 35.03 -1.48
C THR A 191 -7.32 35.66 -0.75
N PHE A 192 -8.35 34.87 -0.42
CA PHE A 192 -9.52 35.36 0.29
C PHE A 192 -9.18 35.82 1.72
N GLN A 193 -8.36 35.05 2.45
CA GLN A 193 -7.86 35.43 3.78
C GLN A 193 -7.06 36.74 3.73
N HIS A 194 -6.21 36.91 2.71
CA HIS A 194 -5.47 38.15 2.52
C HIS A 194 -6.40 39.35 2.36
N PHE A 195 -7.43 39.24 1.51
CA PHE A 195 -8.41 40.31 1.32
C PHE A 195 -9.19 40.63 2.59
N GLN A 196 -9.60 39.62 3.37
CA GLN A 196 -10.26 39.84 4.66
C GLN A 196 -9.36 40.61 5.65
N SER A 197 -8.07 40.26 5.73
CA SER A 197 -7.12 40.91 6.63
C SER A 197 -6.73 42.33 6.18
N CYS A 198 -6.79 42.61 4.88
CA CYS A 198 -6.46 43.92 4.30
C CYS A 198 -7.67 44.86 4.22
N THR A 199 -8.90 44.36 4.33
CA THR A 199 -10.07 45.22 4.56
C THR A 199 -10.03 45.77 5.99
N PRO A 200 -9.76 47.06 6.22
CA PRO A 200 -9.80 47.60 7.56
C PRO A 200 -11.26 47.55 8.05
N ALA A 201 -11.46 47.17 9.31
CA ALA A 201 -12.73 47.38 10.04
C ALA A 201 -13.25 48.85 9.95
N SER A 202 -12.42 49.76 9.47
CA SER A 202 -12.72 51.16 9.17
C SER A 202 -13.78 51.40 8.08
N ARG A 203 -14.11 50.42 7.22
CA ARG A 203 -15.20 50.63 6.22
C ARG A 203 -16.60 50.71 6.85
N TYR A 204 -16.78 50.23 8.07
CA TYR A 204 -18.07 50.34 8.78
C TYR A 204 -18.19 51.59 9.66
N ARG A 205 -17.16 52.45 9.75
CA ARG A 205 -17.22 53.68 10.56
C ARG A 205 -17.62 54.95 9.78
N LEU A 206 -17.76 54.85 8.46
CA LEU A 206 -18.18 55.96 7.59
C LEU A 206 -19.67 55.92 7.20
N LEU A 207 -20.41 54.87 7.57
CA LEU A 207 -21.85 54.75 7.29
C LEU A 207 -22.74 55.05 8.52
N SER A 208 -22.17 55.30 9.71
CA SER A 208 -22.92 55.79 10.89
C SER A 208 -22.70 57.28 11.19
N ARG A 209 -22.33 58.09 10.18
CA ARG A 209 -22.37 59.57 10.28
C ARG A 209 -23.41 60.21 9.35
N TYR A 210 -24.35 59.39 8.87
CA TYR A 210 -25.55 59.83 8.17
C TYR A 210 -26.76 59.09 8.75
N ASP A 211 -26.98 59.29 10.05
CA ASP A 211 -28.29 59.23 10.72
C ASP A 211 -28.28 60.29 11.81
#